data_AF-A0A9P6GZI0-F1
#
_entry.id   AF-A0A9P6GZI0-F1
#
_cell.length_a   1.000
_cell.length_b   1.000
_cell.length_c   1.000
_cell.angle_alpha   90.00
_cell.angle_beta   90.00
_cell.angle_gamma   90.00
#
_symmetry.space_group_name_H-M   'P 1'
#
loop_
_entity.id
_entity.type
_entity.pdbx_description
1 polymer ?
#
loop_
_entity_poly.entity_id
_entity_poly.type
_entity_poly.pdbx_seq_one_letter_code
_entity_poly.pdbx_strand_id
1 'polypeptide(L)'
;ILETVPECDINGREYCKSQIHIFDIKRADIKRLGDLKGNKFTIKLNGVREINKNTKFLNYFGAQRFGKCKNNHKIGEKILNREYEEAVEMIMKNSKGYEAYKSSESENKIKKITTVCDSTEKYIFMMKLKGKTDKNIVFGLKREIRMLYLHAYQSYLYNESINKEIEKNRQLYESGITNDVFEDHEVANVGVDSSLILPLEKMNDKMLKGGSRKAVAECIALEGKSYETHFEVSFFLGTSSYATMALRELLGKNKLNL
;
A
#
# COMPACT_ATOMS: atom_id res chain seq x y z
N ILE A 1 13.87 2.44 20.57
CA ILE A 1 12.59 3.19 20.71
C ILE A 1 12.96 4.44 21.48
N LEU A 2 12.77 5.64 20.92
CA LEU A 2 12.98 6.86 21.69
C LEU A 2 11.89 6.90 22.77
N GLU A 3 12.28 6.72 24.04
CA GLU A 3 11.38 6.87 25.17
C GLU A 3 10.96 8.33 25.27
N THR A 4 9.71 8.61 24.92
CA THR A 4 9.10 9.92 25.16
C THR A 4 8.70 9.97 26.63
N VAL A 5 9.45 10.72 27.43
CA VAL A 5 9.08 11.02 28.83
C VAL A 5 7.81 11.89 28.80
N PRO A 6 6.73 11.51 29.51
CA PRO A 6 5.53 12.34 29.60
C PRO A 6 5.83 13.64 30.37
N GLU A 7 5.38 14.78 29.82
CA GLU A 7 5.43 16.10 30.48
C GLU A 7 4.04 16.40 31.09
N CYS A 8 3.95 17.22 32.14
CA CYS A 8 2.68 17.64 32.73
C CYS A 8 2.31 19.07 32.31
N ASP A 9 1.04 19.31 31.99
CA ASP A 9 0.53 20.67 31.74
C ASP A 9 0.39 21.48 33.05
N ILE A 10 0.00 22.76 32.95
CA ILE A 10 -0.21 23.65 34.10
C ILE A 10 -1.30 23.15 35.08
N ASN A 11 -2.11 22.17 34.67
CA ASN A 11 -3.14 21.53 35.48
C ASN A 11 -2.73 20.12 35.94
N GLY A 12 -1.45 19.75 35.77
CA GLY A 12 -0.91 18.45 36.17
C GLY A 12 -1.34 17.27 35.29
N ARG A 13 -1.85 17.52 34.07
CA ARG A 13 -2.22 16.44 33.14
C ARG A 13 -0.99 15.99 32.37
N GLU A 14 -0.68 14.71 32.46
CA GLU A 14 0.34 14.08 31.63
C GLU A 14 -0.05 14.18 30.15
N TYR A 15 0.85 14.69 29.32
CA TYR A 15 0.73 14.69 27.88
C TYR A 15 2.04 14.27 27.22
N CYS A 16 1.92 13.58 26.10
CA CYS A 16 3.05 13.35 25.20
C CYS A 16 3.29 14.65 24.42
N LYS A 17 4.50 15.20 24.47
CA LYS A 17 4.90 16.34 23.65
C LYS A 17 4.65 16.01 22.18
N SER A 18 3.72 16.72 21.56
CA SER A 18 3.44 16.56 20.13
C SER A 18 4.71 16.85 19.34
N GLN A 19 5.16 15.90 18.51
CA GLN A 19 6.32 16.06 17.61
C GLN A 19 5.95 16.82 16.31
N ILE A 20 4.81 17.50 16.30
CA ILE A 20 4.34 18.26 15.13
C ILE A 20 5.03 19.61 15.14
N HIS A 21 5.89 19.83 14.15
CA HIS A 21 6.52 21.12 13.90
C HIS A 21 5.85 21.79 12.70
N ILE A 22 5.41 23.04 12.87
CA ILE A 22 4.83 23.85 11.80
C ILE A 22 5.85 24.93 11.42
N PHE A 23 6.27 24.94 10.16
CA PHE A 23 7.28 25.85 9.63
C PHE A 23 7.02 26.13 8.13
N ASP A 24 7.75 27.07 7.55
CA ASP A 24 7.67 27.49 6.14
C ASP A 24 6.25 27.87 5.66
N ILE A 25 5.53 28.67 6.46
CA ILE A 25 4.17 29.10 6.13
C ILE A 25 4.19 30.17 5.04
N LYS A 26 3.51 29.90 3.93
CA LYS A 26 3.39 30.80 2.77
C LYS A 26 1.98 30.82 2.23
N ARG A 27 1.58 31.94 1.61
CA ARG A 27 0.30 32.05 0.89
C ARG A 27 0.41 31.33 -0.47
N ALA A 28 -0.56 30.49 -0.79
CA ALA A 28 -0.63 29.75 -2.05
C ALA A 28 -2.08 29.39 -2.39
N ASP A 29 -2.29 28.90 -3.62
CA ASP A 29 -3.57 28.32 -4.04
C ASP A 29 -3.90 27.02 -3.30
N ILE A 30 -5.18 26.66 -3.30
CA ILE A 30 -5.71 25.43 -2.67
C ILE A 30 -5.00 24.20 -3.26
N LYS A 31 -4.39 23.39 -2.38
CA LYS A 31 -3.78 22.10 -2.76
C LYS A 31 -4.78 20.97 -2.71
N ARG A 32 -4.76 20.11 -3.73
CA ARG A 32 -5.60 18.93 -3.90
C ARG A 32 -4.77 17.66 -3.88
N LEU A 33 -5.44 16.53 -3.66
CA LEU A 33 -4.80 15.23 -3.77
C LEU A 33 -4.34 15.01 -5.22
N GLY A 34 -3.04 14.75 -5.39
CA GLY A 34 -2.41 14.59 -6.70
C GLY A 34 -1.53 15.75 -7.14
N ASP A 35 -1.54 16.90 -6.44
CA ASP A 35 -0.74 18.07 -6.79
C ASP A 35 0.76 17.93 -6.48
N LEU A 36 1.14 16.90 -5.71
CA LEU A 36 2.54 16.61 -5.39
C LEU A 36 3.27 16.13 -6.65
N LYS A 37 4.54 16.51 -6.80
CA LYS A 37 5.41 15.93 -7.85
C LYS A 37 5.94 14.55 -7.47
N GLY A 38 6.02 14.26 -6.17
CA GLY A 38 6.65 13.07 -5.64
C GLY A 38 7.13 13.29 -4.20
N ASN A 39 7.97 12.40 -3.72
CA ASN A 39 8.53 12.46 -2.37
C ASN A 39 10.04 12.19 -2.42
N LYS A 40 10.82 12.96 -1.66
CA LYS A 40 12.22 12.64 -1.37
C LYS A 40 12.25 11.73 -0.14
N PHE A 41 12.94 10.60 -0.26
CA PHE A 41 13.15 9.66 0.81
C PHE A 41 14.60 9.73 1.26
N THR A 42 14.80 9.63 2.57
CA THR A 42 16.09 9.38 3.21
C THR A 42 15.85 8.28 4.23
N ILE A 43 16.45 7.11 4.00
CA ILE A 43 16.12 5.87 4.71
C ILE A 43 17.39 5.32 5.32
N LYS A 44 17.34 5.04 6.61
CA LYS A 44 18.41 4.36 7.35
C LYS A 44 18.21 2.86 7.27
N LEU A 45 19.24 2.15 6.84
CA LEU A 45 19.25 0.72 6.62
C LEU A 45 20.30 0.09 7.55
N ASN A 46 19.84 -0.70 8.50
CA ASN A 46 20.72 -1.42 9.43
C ASN A 46 21.19 -2.72 8.78
N GLY A 47 22.46 -3.10 9.00
CA GLY A 47 23.02 -4.34 8.45
C GLY A 47 23.29 -4.34 6.94
N VAL A 48 23.18 -3.18 6.29
CA VAL A 48 23.53 -2.95 4.88
C VAL A 48 24.81 -2.14 4.83
N ARG A 49 25.73 -2.47 3.91
CA ARG A 49 26.98 -1.71 3.68
C ARG A 49 27.04 -1.04 2.31
N GLU A 50 26.30 -1.58 1.35
CA GLU A 50 26.21 -1.09 -0.02
C GLU A 50 24.86 -1.45 -0.63
N ILE A 51 24.51 -0.77 -1.72
CA ILE A 51 23.28 -0.96 -2.50
C ILE A 51 23.63 -1.13 -3.97
N ASN A 52 22.76 -1.80 -4.73
CA ASN A 52 22.82 -1.77 -6.19
C ASN A 52 22.59 -0.31 -6.67
N LYS A 53 23.32 0.11 -7.70
CA LYS A 53 23.21 1.44 -8.31
C LYS A 53 22.17 1.51 -9.43
N ASN A 54 21.50 0.40 -9.74
CA ASN A 54 20.38 0.38 -10.66
C ASN A 54 19.26 1.30 -10.13
N THR A 55 19.00 2.38 -10.85
CA THR A 55 17.99 3.37 -10.48
C THR A 55 16.58 2.94 -10.86
N LYS A 56 16.44 2.01 -11.81
CA LYS A 56 15.14 1.63 -12.38
C LYS A 56 14.59 0.36 -11.72
N PHE A 57 13.29 0.35 -11.47
CA PHE A 57 12.60 -0.77 -10.85
C PHE A 57 11.19 -0.95 -11.40
N LEU A 58 10.67 -2.18 -11.32
CA LEU A 58 9.29 -2.47 -11.67
C LEU A 58 8.33 -1.77 -10.70
N ASN A 59 7.47 -0.94 -11.25
CA ASN A 59 6.59 -0.02 -10.52
C ASN A 59 5.31 -0.71 -10.02
N TYR A 60 5.48 -1.87 -9.39
CA TYR A 60 4.42 -2.60 -8.72
C TYR A 60 3.74 -1.75 -7.64
N PHE A 61 2.47 -2.03 -7.38
CA PHE A 61 1.84 -1.62 -6.14
C PHE A 61 2.44 -2.41 -4.98
N GLY A 62 3.05 -1.71 -4.03
CA GLY A 62 3.69 -2.33 -2.87
C GLY A 62 2.70 -2.95 -1.88
N ALA A 63 3.18 -3.83 -1.00
CA ALA A 63 2.38 -4.60 -0.05
C ALA A 63 1.38 -3.75 0.78
N GLN A 64 1.75 -2.52 1.14
CA GLN A 64 0.88 -1.59 1.86
C GLN A 64 -0.44 -1.28 1.12
N ARG A 65 -0.46 -1.30 -0.22
CA ARG A 65 -1.68 -1.11 -1.01
C ARG A 65 -2.73 -2.18 -0.72
N PHE A 66 -2.29 -3.38 -0.34
CA PHE A 66 -3.15 -4.52 -0.07
C PHE A 66 -3.55 -4.66 1.41
N GLY A 67 -3.22 -3.66 2.23
CA GLY A 67 -3.53 -3.65 3.66
C GLY A 67 -2.62 -4.53 4.49
N LYS A 68 -2.77 -4.48 5.82
CA LYS A 68 -1.93 -5.21 6.78
C LYS A 68 -1.97 -6.73 6.56
N CYS A 69 -3.15 -7.27 6.25
CA CYS A 69 -3.36 -8.69 5.98
C CYS A 69 -3.13 -9.07 4.50
N LYS A 70 -2.62 -8.13 3.68
CA LYS A 70 -2.34 -8.30 2.24
C LYS A 70 -3.52 -8.85 1.42
N ASN A 71 -4.77 -8.67 1.87
CA ASN A 71 -5.97 -9.27 1.28
C ASN A 71 -7.04 -8.25 0.83
N ASN A 72 -6.76 -6.94 0.83
CA ASN A 72 -7.72 -5.93 0.38
C ASN A 72 -8.19 -6.16 -1.06
N HIS A 73 -7.32 -6.69 -1.94
CA HIS A 73 -7.66 -7.00 -3.32
C HIS A 73 -8.72 -8.10 -3.42
N LYS A 74 -8.63 -9.14 -2.59
CA LYS A 74 -9.62 -10.21 -2.52
C LYS A 74 -10.98 -9.68 -2.05
N ILE A 75 -10.99 -8.79 -1.05
CA ILE A 75 -12.23 -8.13 -0.61
C ILE A 75 -12.84 -7.31 -1.76
N GLY A 76 -12.01 -6.57 -2.50
CA GLY A 76 -12.44 -5.81 -3.67
C GLY A 76 -13.06 -6.68 -4.77
N GLU A 77 -12.42 -7.81 -5.08
CA GLU A 77 -12.93 -8.82 -6.02
C GLU A 77 -14.32 -9.32 -5.61
N LYS A 78 -14.48 -9.73 -4.34
CA LYS A 78 -15.75 -10.21 -3.80
C LYS A 78 -16.86 -9.16 -3.90
N ILE A 79 -16.54 -7.89 -3.62
CA ILE A 79 -17.50 -6.79 -3.78
C ILE A 79 -17.94 -6.65 -5.25
N LEU A 80 -17.01 -6.72 -6.20
CA LEU A 80 -17.32 -6.61 -7.64
C LEU A 80 -18.17 -7.77 -8.16
N ASN A 81 -17.89 -8.98 -7.69
CA ASN A 81 -18.64 -10.18 -8.04
C ASN A 81 -19.98 -10.29 -7.30
N ARG A 82 -20.35 -9.28 -6.49
CA ARG A 82 -21.58 -9.25 -5.69
C ARG A 82 -21.63 -10.32 -4.59
N GLU A 83 -20.48 -10.88 -4.23
CA GLU A 83 -20.26 -11.84 -3.14
C GLU A 83 -20.10 -11.08 -1.81
N TYR A 84 -21.14 -10.29 -1.45
CA TYR A 84 -21.05 -9.34 -0.34
C TYR A 84 -20.89 -10.00 1.03
N GLU A 85 -21.46 -11.20 1.22
CA GLU A 85 -21.35 -11.94 2.47
C GLU A 85 -19.90 -12.30 2.78
N GLU A 86 -19.21 -12.92 1.82
CA GLU A 86 -17.79 -13.24 1.93
C GLU A 86 -16.95 -11.97 2.11
N ALA A 87 -17.24 -10.90 1.37
CA ALA A 87 -16.53 -9.63 1.52
C ALA A 87 -16.63 -9.09 2.95
N VAL A 88 -17.84 -9.05 3.53
CA VAL A 88 -18.05 -8.56 4.90
C VAL A 88 -17.41 -9.49 5.92
N GLU A 89 -17.52 -10.80 5.74
CA GLU A 89 -16.90 -11.78 6.63
C GLU A 89 -15.37 -11.64 6.65
N MET A 90 -14.74 -11.45 5.48
CA MET A 90 -13.30 -11.20 5.38
C MET A 90 -12.89 -9.92 6.11
N ILE A 91 -13.65 -8.82 5.96
CA ILE A 91 -13.36 -7.57 6.68
C ILE A 91 -13.45 -7.80 8.20
N MET A 92 -14.51 -8.49 8.65
CA MET A 92 -14.71 -8.78 10.07
C MET A 92 -13.61 -9.66 10.63
N LYS A 93 -13.20 -10.74 9.95
CA LYS A 93 -12.13 -11.65 10.40
C LYS A 93 -10.77 -10.96 10.58
N ASN A 94 -10.49 -9.92 9.80
CA ASN A 94 -9.25 -9.15 9.92
C ASN A 94 -9.31 -8.07 11.02
N SER A 95 -10.47 -7.84 11.61
CA SER A 95 -10.70 -6.79 12.59
C SER A 95 -10.30 -7.20 14.00
N LYS A 96 -9.93 -6.21 14.82
CA LYS A 96 -9.63 -6.47 16.25
C LYS A 96 -10.87 -6.90 17.04
N GLY A 97 -12.06 -6.50 16.59
CA GLY A 97 -13.33 -6.78 17.26
C GLY A 97 -13.93 -8.14 16.99
N TYR A 98 -13.33 -8.95 16.13
CA TYR A 98 -13.95 -10.18 15.66
C TYR A 98 -14.25 -11.17 16.79
N GLU A 99 -13.30 -11.36 17.69
CA GLU A 99 -13.47 -12.27 18.84
C GLU A 99 -14.58 -11.79 19.78
N ALA A 100 -14.66 -10.48 20.04
CA ALA A 100 -15.77 -9.89 20.79
C ALA A 100 -17.11 -10.09 20.06
N TYR A 101 -17.12 -10.01 18.73
CA TYR A 101 -18.32 -10.28 17.95
C TYR A 101 -18.75 -11.77 17.97
N LYS A 102 -17.82 -12.71 18.17
CA LYS A 102 -18.17 -14.14 18.28
C LYS A 102 -18.66 -14.55 19.68
N SER A 103 -18.41 -13.75 20.71
CA SER A 103 -18.81 -14.12 22.08
C SER A 103 -20.33 -14.21 22.24
N SER A 104 -20.79 -15.18 23.04
CA SER A 104 -22.20 -15.45 23.36
C SER A 104 -22.83 -14.42 24.31
N GLU A 105 -22.03 -13.68 25.10
CA GLU A 105 -22.53 -12.67 26.04
C GLU A 105 -22.90 -11.35 25.34
N SER A 106 -24.20 -11.09 25.18
CA SER A 106 -24.75 -9.95 24.42
C SER A 106 -24.43 -8.57 25.02
N GLU A 107 -24.48 -8.39 26.34
CA GLU A 107 -24.22 -7.09 26.99
C GLU A 107 -22.73 -6.70 26.96
N ASN A 108 -21.83 -7.67 27.13
CA ASN A 108 -20.38 -7.46 27.05
C ASN A 108 -19.89 -7.28 25.60
N LYS A 109 -20.61 -7.83 24.62
CA LYS A 109 -20.28 -7.79 23.19
C LYS A 109 -20.27 -6.37 22.63
N ILE A 110 -21.36 -5.62 22.82
CA ILE A 110 -21.48 -4.26 22.27
C ILE A 110 -20.42 -3.35 22.90
N LYS A 111 -20.26 -3.41 24.23
CA LYS A 111 -19.27 -2.60 24.96
C LYS A 111 -17.85 -2.86 24.47
N LYS A 112 -17.45 -4.13 24.31
CA LYS A 112 -16.12 -4.50 23.79
C LYS A 112 -15.90 -4.01 22.35
N ILE A 113 -16.89 -4.20 21.47
CA ILE A 113 -16.84 -3.68 20.09
C ILE A 113 -16.65 -2.16 20.09
N THR A 114 -17.37 -1.43 20.95
CA THR A 114 -17.26 0.03 21.00
C THR A 114 -15.92 0.54 21.54
N THR A 115 -15.20 -0.24 22.33
CA THR A 115 -13.92 0.18 22.92
C THR A 115 -12.72 -0.20 22.05
N VAL A 116 -12.73 -1.40 21.46
CA VAL A 116 -11.55 -1.97 20.77
C VAL A 116 -11.48 -1.57 19.30
N CYS A 117 -12.64 -1.44 18.65
CA CYS A 117 -12.70 -1.33 17.20
C CYS A 117 -12.49 0.09 16.69
N ASP A 118 -12.13 0.22 15.41
CA ASP A 118 -12.19 1.50 14.70
C ASP A 118 -13.63 1.84 14.24
N SER A 119 -13.81 3.01 13.60
CA SER A 119 -15.14 3.45 13.16
C SER A 119 -15.78 2.55 12.09
N THR A 120 -14.96 1.94 11.23
CA THR A 120 -15.42 1.07 10.13
C THR A 120 -15.85 -0.28 10.67
N GLU A 121 -15.00 -0.86 11.52
CA GLU A 121 -15.26 -2.11 12.22
C GLU A 121 -16.54 -2.00 13.07
N LYS A 122 -16.69 -0.94 13.89
CA LYS A 122 -17.90 -0.69 14.68
C LYS A 122 -19.15 -0.64 13.80
N TYR A 123 -19.09 0.08 12.68
CA TYR A 123 -20.21 0.17 11.76
C TYR A 123 -20.65 -1.20 11.25
N ILE A 124 -19.71 -2.01 10.76
CA ILE A 124 -20.00 -3.35 10.22
C ILE A 124 -20.64 -4.24 11.29
N PHE A 125 -20.01 -4.31 12.47
CA PHE A 125 -20.52 -5.13 13.57
C PHE A 125 -21.91 -4.71 14.03
N MET A 126 -22.16 -3.40 14.18
CA MET A 126 -23.47 -2.89 14.58
C MET A 126 -24.54 -3.17 13.52
N MET A 127 -24.21 -3.09 12.23
CA MET A 127 -25.18 -3.40 11.17
C MET A 127 -25.48 -4.90 11.09
N LYS A 128 -24.48 -5.77 11.29
CA LYS A 128 -24.68 -7.21 11.42
C LYS A 128 -25.61 -7.56 12.59
N LEU A 129 -25.39 -6.96 13.77
CA LEU A 129 -26.25 -7.16 14.93
C LEU A 129 -27.69 -6.68 14.70
N LYS A 130 -27.89 -5.66 13.86
CA LYS A 130 -29.22 -5.16 13.45
C LYS A 130 -29.86 -5.97 12.33
N GLY A 131 -29.26 -7.09 11.91
CA GLY A 131 -29.81 -7.95 10.84
C GLY A 131 -29.82 -7.29 9.46
N LYS A 132 -28.93 -6.32 9.19
CA LYS A 132 -28.82 -5.74 7.85
C LYS A 132 -28.12 -6.73 6.90
N THR A 133 -28.57 -6.75 5.65
CA THR A 133 -27.94 -7.54 4.59
C THR A 133 -26.52 -7.04 4.30
N ASP A 134 -25.62 -7.94 3.95
CA ASP A 134 -24.21 -7.60 3.69
C ASP A 134 -24.03 -6.63 2.52
N LYS A 135 -24.91 -6.73 1.51
CA LYS A 135 -25.01 -5.74 0.45
C LYS A 135 -25.20 -4.33 1.04
N ASN A 136 -26.19 -4.15 1.92
CA ASN A 136 -26.46 -2.85 2.52
C ASN A 136 -25.33 -2.37 3.43
N ILE A 137 -24.64 -3.29 4.11
CA ILE A 137 -23.45 -2.97 4.90
C ILE A 137 -22.35 -2.42 4.00
N VAL A 138 -22.00 -3.11 2.91
CA VAL A 138 -21.00 -2.63 1.95
C VAL A 138 -21.39 -1.26 1.36
N PHE A 139 -22.65 -1.09 0.94
CA PHE A 139 -23.13 0.18 0.38
C PHE A 139 -23.28 1.31 1.42
N GLY A 140 -23.31 1.00 2.72
CA GLY A 140 -23.28 1.99 3.78
C GLY A 140 -21.88 2.31 4.34
N LEU A 141 -20.83 1.57 3.93
CA LEU A 141 -19.44 1.95 4.20
C LEU A 141 -19.14 3.35 3.64
N LYS A 142 -18.23 4.06 4.32
CA LYS A 142 -17.66 5.30 3.80
C LYS A 142 -17.07 5.05 2.40
N ARG A 143 -17.24 6.02 1.50
CA ARG A 143 -16.82 5.91 0.09
C ARG A 143 -15.35 5.54 -0.01
N GLU A 144 -14.51 6.12 0.82
CA GLU A 144 -13.06 5.95 0.85
C GLU A 144 -12.66 4.50 1.18
N ILE A 145 -13.42 3.85 2.07
CA ILE A 145 -13.19 2.45 2.44
C ILE A 145 -13.58 1.51 1.31
N ARG A 146 -14.71 1.77 0.62
CA ARG A 146 -15.04 1.00 -0.59
C ARG A 146 -13.97 1.18 -1.67
N MET A 147 -13.56 2.42 -1.93
CA MET A 147 -12.49 2.71 -2.89
C MET A 147 -11.18 2.01 -2.52
N LEU A 148 -10.85 1.90 -1.22
CA LEU A 148 -9.66 1.18 -0.76
C LEU A 148 -9.66 -0.29 -1.23
N TYR A 149 -10.76 -1.02 -1.05
CA TYR A 149 -10.84 -2.43 -1.47
C TYR A 149 -10.88 -2.56 -3.00
N LEU A 150 -11.73 -1.77 -3.66
CA LEU A 150 -11.91 -1.84 -5.10
C LEU A 150 -10.62 -1.47 -5.86
N HIS A 151 -9.93 -0.40 -5.45
CA HIS A 151 -8.65 -0.04 -6.05
C HIS A 151 -7.54 -1.02 -5.71
N ALA A 152 -7.58 -1.69 -4.55
CA ALA A 152 -6.62 -2.75 -4.26
C ALA A 152 -6.76 -3.91 -5.27
N TYR A 153 -7.98 -4.25 -5.70
CA TYR A 153 -8.17 -5.25 -6.75
C TYR A 153 -7.63 -4.79 -8.11
N GLN A 154 -7.92 -3.56 -8.52
CA GLN A 154 -7.30 -2.98 -9.73
C GLN A 154 -5.77 -2.97 -9.67
N SER A 155 -5.19 -2.65 -8.50
CA SER A 155 -3.75 -2.71 -8.26
C SER A 155 -3.17 -4.11 -8.38
N TYR A 156 -3.93 -5.13 -7.97
CA TYR A 156 -3.53 -6.53 -8.14
C TYR A 156 -3.46 -6.91 -9.63
N LEU A 157 -4.50 -6.61 -10.41
CA LEU A 157 -4.51 -6.89 -11.86
C LEU A 157 -3.42 -6.13 -12.61
N TYR A 158 -3.10 -4.91 -12.18
CA TYR A 158 -1.98 -4.16 -12.71
C TYR A 158 -0.64 -4.86 -12.45
N ASN A 159 -0.41 -5.37 -11.24
CA ASN A 159 0.80 -6.14 -10.93
C ASN A 159 0.87 -7.39 -11.80
N GLU A 160 -0.25 -8.09 -12.01
CA GLU A 160 -0.34 -9.24 -12.92
C GLU A 160 -0.06 -8.86 -14.37
N SER A 161 -0.45 -7.67 -14.81
CA SER A 161 -0.16 -7.17 -16.15
C SER A 161 1.33 -6.94 -16.38
N ILE A 162 2.07 -6.46 -15.36
CA ILE A 162 3.54 -6.41 -15.41
C ILE A 162 4.11 -7.82 -15.56
N ASN A 163 3.63 -8.78 -14.75
CA ASN A 163 4.10 -10.17 -14.80
C ASN A 163 3.90 -10.80 -16.18
N LYS A 164 2.75 -10.55 -16.81
CA LYS A 164 2.45 -11.01 -18.18
C LYS A 164 3.41 -10.43 -19.21
N GLU A 165 3.79 -9.16 -19.10
CA GLU A 165 4.74 -8.56 -20.04
C GLU A 165 6.14 -9.16 -19.90
N ILE A 166 6.59 -9.39 -18.65
CA ILE A 166 7.87 -10.05 -18.38
C ILE A 166 7.88 -11.45 -19.00
N GLU A 167 6.82 -12.23 -18.78
CA GLU A 167 6.70 -13.59 -19.29
C GLU A 167 6.65 -13.64 -20.83
N LYS A 168 5.90 -12.72 -21.45
CA LYS A 168 5.86 -12.57 -22.90
C LYS A 168 7.26 -12.27 -23.46
N ASN A 169 8.01 -11.36 -22.85
CA ASN A 169 9.33 -11.00 -23.34
C ASN A 169 10.33 -12.14 -23.15
N ARG A 170 10.21 -12.92 -22.07
CA ARG A 170 10.98 -14.14 -21.86
C ARG A 170 10.75 -15.15 -23.00
N GLN A 171 9.49 -15.39 -23.35
CA GLN A 171 9.15 -16.32 -24.45
C GLN A 171 9.70 -15.85 -25.80
N LEU A 172 9.72 -14.54 -26.07
CA LEU A 172 10.32 -13.99 -27.28
C LEU A 172 11.84 -14.20 -27.32
N TYR A 173 12.51 -14.10 -26.17
CA TYR A 173 13.95 -14.37 -26.06
C TYR A 173 14.25 -15.86 -26.25
N GLU A 174 13.52 -16.73 -25.56
CA GLU A 174 13.68 -18.19 -25.66
C GLU A 174 13.41 -18.72 -27.07
N SER A 175 12.51 -18.07 -27.83
CA SER A 175 12.23 -18.40 -29.23
C SER A 175 13.23 -17.80 -30.23
N GLY A 176 14.23 -17.05 -29.76
CA GLY A 176 15.25 -16.41 -30.61
C GLY A 176 14.72 -15.25 -31.45
N ILE A 177 13.51 -14.75 -31.14
CA ILE A 177 12.88 -13.62 -31.83
C ILE A 177 13.50 -12.29 -31.36
N THR A 178 13.93 -12.22 -30.10
CA THR A 178 14.71 -11.09 -29.57
C THR A 178 16.03 -11.55 -28.97
N ASN A 179 17.05 -10.70 -29.09
CA ASN A 179 18.36 -10.86 -28.44
C ASN A 179 18.48 -10.03 -27.16
N ASP A 180 17.38 -9.44 -26.67
CA ASP A 180 17.38 -8.68 -25.42
C ASP A 180 17.82 -9.60 -24.27
N VAL A 181 18.98 -9.29 -23.67
CA VAL A 181 19.63 -10.15 -22.68
C VAL A 181 18.76 -10.27 -21.43
N PHE A 182 18.22 -11.47 -21.18
CA PHE A 182 17.66 -11.84 -19.88
C PHE A 182 18.82 -12.27 -18.97
N GLU A 183 19.54 -11.30 -18.40
CA GLU A 183 20.52 -11.62 -17.36
C GLU A 183 19.78 -12.04 -16.08
N ASP A 184 19.89 -13.33 -15.75
CA ASP A 184 19.16 -14.00 -14.66
C ASP A 184 19.43 -13.43 -13.24
N HIS A 185 20.33 -12.45 -13.10
CA HIS A 185 20.85 -12.04 -11.80
C HIS A 185 20.80 -10.54 -11.46
N GLU A 186 20.29 -9.68 -12.34
CA GLU A 186 20.00 -8.29 -11.96
C GLU A 186 18.55 -7.94 -12.30
N VAL A 187 17.79 -7.52 -11.30
CA VAL A 187 16.35 -7.21 -11.38
C VAL A 187 16.09 -5.90 -12.15
N ALA A 188 17.12 -5.41 -12.84
CA ALA A 188 17.14 -4.22 -13.66
C ALA A 188 16.44 -4.46 -15.00
N ASN A 189 15.11 -4.33 -15.02
CA ASN A 189 14.34 -4.26 -16.27
C ASN A 189 14.41 -5.54 -17.12
N VAL A 190 13.94 -6.65 -16.57
CA VAL A 190 13.74 -7.90 -17.32
C VAL A 190 12.82 -7.64 -18.52
N GLY A 191 13.39 -7.31 -19.68
CA GLY A 191 12.71 -7.07 -20.96
C GLY A 191 11.66 -5.95 -21.00
N VAL A 192 11.37 -5.24 -19.90
CA VAL A 192 10.29 -4.25 -19.87
C VAL A 192 10.82 -2.87 -20.27
N ASP A 193 10.30 -2.32 -21.37
CA ASP A 193 10.60 -0.96 -21.80
C ASP A 193 10.29 0.06 -20.68
N SER A 194 11.26 0.94 -20.40
CA SER A 194 11.11 2.04 -19.43
C SER A 194 9.96 3.00 -19.78
N SER A 195 9.57 3.06 -21.06
CA SER A 195 8.46 3.85 -21.55
C SER A 195 7.10 3.13 -21.44
N LEU A 196 7.10 1.84 -21.09
CA LEU A 196 5.88 1.03 -21.07
C LEU A 196 4.84 1.60 -20.10
N ILE A 197 3.66 1.84 -20.65
CA ILE A 197 2.47 2.26 -19.92
C ILE A 197 1.45 1.14 -20.00
N LEU A 198 1.05 0.62 -18.84
CA LEU A 198 0.05 -0.42 -18.72
C LEU A 198 -1.28 0.18 -18.21
N PRO A 199 -2.42 -0.39 -18.62
CA PRO A 199 -3.72 0.10 -18.19
C PRO A 199 -3.96 -0.22 -16.70
N LEU A 200 -4.62 0.71 -16.01
CA LEU A 200 -5.40 0.39 -14.83
C LEU A 200 -6.81 0.07 -15.32
N GLU A 201 -7.22 -1.18 -15.21
CA GLU A 201 -8.45 -1.67 -15.83
C GLU A 201 -9.69 -0.90 -15.36
N LYS A 202 -10.47 -0.39 -16.30
CA LYS A 202 -11.81 0.11 -16.03
C LYS A 202 -12.73 -1.07 -15.75
N MET A 203 -13.52 -1.00 -14.70
CA MET A 203 -14.44 -2.07 -14.32
C MET A 203 -15.88 -1.54 -14.29
N ASN A 204 -16.85 -2.45 -14.17
CA ASN A 204 -18.27 -2.12 -14.08
C ASN A 204 -18.67 -1.57 -12.69
N ASP A 205 -17.94 -0.57 -12.21
CA ASP A 205 -18.22 0.17 -10.98
C ASP A 205 -17.85 1.65 -11.16
N LYS A 206 -18.69 2.57 -10.66
CA LYS A 206 -18.49 4.02 -10.81
C LYS A 206 -17.21 4.53 -10.13
N MET A 207 -16.69 3.80 -9.16
CA MET A 207 -15.44 4.09 -8.45
C MET A 207 -14.21 3.62 -9.24
N LEU A 208 -14.39 2.78 -10.26
CA LEU A 208 -13.32 2.13 -11.02
C LEU A 208 -13.30 2.62 -12.48
N LYS A 209 -13.01 3.91 -12.64
CA LYS A 209 -12.97 4.58 -13.95
C LYS A 209 -11.81 4.11 -14.87
N GLY A 210 -10.87 3.36 -14.32
CA GLY A 210 -9.65 2.95 -14.98
C GLY A 210 -8.62 4.08 -15.07
N GLY A 211 -7.57 3.86 -15.86
CA GLY A 211 -6.48 4.82 -16.07
C GLY A 211 -5.28 4.13 -16.70
N SER A 212 -4.10 4.68 -16.48
CA SER A 212 -2.85 4.07 -16.94
C SER A 212 -1.72 4.41 -15.99
N ARG A 213 -0.66 3.60 -16.03
CA ARG A 213 0.48 3.71 -15.12
C ARG A 213 1.73 3.16 -15.79
N LYS A 214 2.87 3.81 -15.55
CA LYS A 214 4.17 3.34 -16.04
C LYS A 214 4.58 2.06 -15.34
N ALA A 215 5.00 1.06 -16.12
CA ALA A 215 5.45 -0.25 -15.63
C ALA A 215 6.80 -0.18 -14.94
N VAL A 216 7.64 0.79 -15.33
CA VAL A 216 8.96 1.05 -14.74
C VAL A 216 8.95 2.43 -14.07
N ALA A 217 9.56 2.51 -12.90
CA ALA A 217 9.83 3.74 -12.17
C ALA A 217 11.33 3.87 -11.92
N GLU A 218 11.76 5.09 -11.60
CA GLU A 218 13.18 5.42 -11.44
C GLU A 218 13.42 6.21 -10.14
N CYS A 219 14.49 5.84 -9.44
CA CYS A 219 15.09 6.57 -8.35
C CYS A 219 15.90 7.76 -8.90
N ILE A 220 15.37 8.97 -8.73
CA ILE A 220 16.03 10.20 -9.17
C ILE A 220 16.97 10.69 -8.06
N ALA A 221 18.19 11.10 -8.42
CA ALA A 221 19.21 11.56 -7.48
C ALA A 221 19.49 10.53 -6.37
N LEU A 222 19.75 9.28 -6.78
CA LEU A 222 20.12 8.20 -5.87
C LEU A 222 21.50 8.45 -5.25
N GLU A 223 21.55 8.51 -3.92
CA GLU A 223 22.75 8.69 -3.12
C GLU A 223 22.81 7.63 -2.02
N GLY A 224 24.02 7.16 -1.70
CA GLY A 224 24.26 6.21 -0.63
C GLY A 224 25.46 6.63 0.21
N LYS A 225 25.32 6.61 1.54
CA LYS A 225 26.39 6.95 2.49
C LYS A 225 26.49 5.87 3.56
N SER A 226 27.68 5.30 3.73
CA SER A 226 27.95 4.37 4.81
C SER A 226 28.34 5.12 6.07
N TYR A 227 27.69 4.79 7.17
CA TYR A 227 28.06 5.19 8.53
C TYR A 227 28.52 3.96 9.32
N GLU A 228 29.07 4.17 10.52
CA GLU A 228 29.54 3.08 11.37
C GLU A 228 28.43 2.09 11.76
N THR A 229 27.21 2.58 11.99
CA THR A 229 26.09 1.78 12.50
C THR A 229 25.03 1.42 11.45
N HIS A 230 25.00 2.14 10.33
CA HIS A 230 23.95 1.99 9.33
C HIS A 230 24.42 2.52 7.96
N PHE A 231 23.68 2.15 6.92
CA PHE A 231 23.77 2.77 5.62
C PHE A 231 22.59 3.71 5.43
N GLU A 232 22.83 4.93 4.96
CA GLU A 232 21.78 5.85 4.58
C GLU A 232 21.66 5.87 3.05
N VAL A 233 20.44 5.67 2.57
CA VAL A 233 20.10 5.82 1.16
C VAL A 233 19.12 6.97 0.98
N SER A 234 19.36 7.84 0.00
CA SER A 234 18.44 8.90 -0.37
C SER A 234 18.12 8.88 -1.86
N PHE A 235 16.87 9.12 -2.20
CA PHE A 235 16.39 9.22 -3.59
C PHE A 235 15.05 9.95 -3.63
N PHE A 236 14.71 10.50 -4.79
CA PHE A 236 13.40 11.04 -5.08
C PHE A 236 12.60 10.06 -5.94
N LEU A 237 11.33 9.86 -5.60
CA LEU A 237 10.38 9.14 -6.45
C LEU A 237 9.24 10.06 -6.86
N GLY A 238 8.86 9.98 -8.15
CA GLY A 238 7.65 10.61 -8.65
C GLY A 238 6.39 10.05 -7.98
N THR A 239 5.26 10.74 -8.17
CA THR A 239 3.96 10.29 -7.67
C THR A 239 3.64 8.86 -8.07
N SER A 240 2.78 8.22 -7.28
CA SER A 240 2.28 6.87 -7.53
C SER A 240 3.33 5.77 -7.41
N SER A 241 4.59 6.06 -7.08
CA SER A 241 5.63 5.05 -6.87
C SER A 241 5.82 4.70 -5.39
N TYR A 242 6.35 3.52 -5.12
CA TYR A 242 6.54 2.99 -3.76
C TYR A 242 8.02 2.87 -3.41
N ALA A 243 8.45 3.55 -2.35
CA ALA A 243 9.83 3.44 -1.85
C ALA A 243 10.20 2.01 -1.46
N THR A 244 9.24 1.19 -1.03
CA THR A 244 9.48 -0.24 -0.75
C THR A 244 9.83 -1.05 -2.00
N MET A 245 9.31 -0.68 -3.17
CA MET A 245 9.68 -1.34 -4.44
C MET A 245 11.05 -0.88 -4.91
N ALA A 246 11.37 0.41 -4.77
CA ALA A 246 12.72 0.92 -4.99
C ALA A 246 13.75 0.21 -4.08
N LEU A 247 13.48 0.12 -2.77
CA LEU A 247 14.37 -0.56 -1.83
C LEU A 247 14.55 -2.05 -2.14
N ARG A 248 13.50 -2.74 -2.58
CA ARG A 248 13.58 -4.15 -3.01
C ARG A 248 14.60 -4.32 -4.14
N GLU A 249 14.62 -3.38 -5.08
CA GLU A 249 15.58 -3.37 -6.18
C GLU A 249 16.99 -3.06 -5.67
N LEU A 250 17.14 -1.95 -4.93
CA LEU A 250 18.43 -1.46 -4.44
C LEU A 250 19.13 -2.45 -3.49
N LEU A 251 18.38 -3.27 -2.76
CA LEU A 251 18.95 -4.25 -1.80
C LEU A 251 19.10 -5.66 -2.36
N GLY A 252 18.53 -5.95 -3.53
CA GLY A 252 18.45 -7.29 -4.09
C GLY A 252 17.44 -8.20 -3.38
N LYS A 253 16.98 -9.24 -4.10
CA LYS A 253 15.87 -10.14 -3.68
C LYS A 253 16.07 -10.84 -2.33
N ASN A 254 17.30 -10.98 -1.83
CA ASN A 254 17.61 -11.80 -0.66
C ASN A 254 17.63 -11.04 0.69
N LYS A 255 17.39 -9.73 0.71
CA LYS A 255 17.57 -8.91 1.93
C LYS A 255 16.30 -8.29 2.50
N LEU A 256 15.13 -8.53 1.91
CA LEU A 256 13.87 -7.92 2.36
C LEU A 256 12.73 -8.94 2.44
N ASN A 257 12.31 -9.27 3.66
CA ASN A 257 11.00 -9.86 3.95
C ASN A 257 9.92 -8.76 3.85
N LEU A 258 9.65 -8.23 2.65
CA LEU A 258 8.60 -7.22 2.38
C LEU A 258 7.35 -7.84 1.74
#